data_AF-A0A9E5YF39-F1
#
_entry.id   AF-A0A9E5YF39-F1
#
_cell.length_a   1.000
_cell.length_b   1.000
_cell.length_c   1.000
_cell.angle_alpha   90.00
_cell.angle_beta   90.00
_cell.angle_gamma   90.00
#
_symmetry.space_group_name_H-M   'P 1'
#
loop_
_entity.id
_entity.type
_entity.pdbx_description
1 polymer ?
#
loop_
_entity_poly.entity_id
_entity_poly.type
_entity_poly.pdbx_seq_one_letter_code
_entity_poly.pdbx_strand_id
1 'polypeptide(L)'
;MKALKIICILALILNLCTLALAQEVRRTGTIVDLEGNVLLKRFGSEDWVSVEIGTTVNEKDVIKTRSNSWAVLNIADDEGASSIEIKENSQLIVWELVKDEASGTQKTFLDLAIGKVMIKAQKLHTEESKFEVKTPTSIVGVRGTIFEVEVESLD
;
A
#
# COMPACT_ATOMS: atom_id res chain seq x y z
N MET A 1 -3.16 -9.14 -52.55
CA MET A 1 -2.11 -9.27 -51.51
C MET A 1 -1.84 -8.00 -50.70
N LYS A 2 -1.92 -6.78 -51.28
CA LYS A 2 -1.67 -5.52 -50.53
C LYS A 2 -2.75 -5.21 -49.47
N ALA A 3 -4.03 -5.40 -49.81
CA ALA A 3 -5.15 -5.15 -48.89
C ALA A 3 -5.13 -6.08 -47.65
N LEU A 4 -4.74 -7.35 -47.83
CA LEU A 4 -4.63 -8.31 -46.71
C LEU A 4 -3.53 -7.90 -45.71
N LYS A 5 -2.39 -7.40 -46.20
CA LYS A 5 -1.31 -6.89 -45.33
C LYS A 5 -1.75 -5.65 -44.54
N ILE A 6 -2.54 -4.77 -45.15
CA ILE A 6 -3.07 -3.57 -44.47
C ILE A 6 -4.04 -3.95 -43.37
N ILE A 7 -4.94 -4.92 -43.61
CA ILE A 7 -5.90 -5.41 -42.61
C ILE A 7 -5.16 -6.07 -41.43
N CYS A 8 -4.13 -6.88 -41.70
CA CYS A 8 -3.32 -7.49 -40.63
C CYS A 8 -2.56 -6.45 -39.80
N ILE A 9 -2.01 -5.41 -40.45
CA ILE A 9 -1.33 -4.31 -39.74
C ILE A 9 -2.32 -3.51 -38.90
N LEU A 10 -3.52 -3.23 -39.40
CA LEU A 10 -4.56 -2.50 -38.64
C LEU A 10 -5.04 -3.31 -37.43
N ALA A 11 -5.24 -4.62 -37.58
CA ALA A 11 -5.64 -5.52 -36.50
C ALA A 11 -4.54 -5.68 -35.43
N LEU A 12 -3.27 -5.63 -35.84
CA LEU A 12 -2.12 -5.66 -34.93
C LEU A 12 -1.99 -4.34 -34.16
N ILE A 13 -2.21 -3.19 -34.82
CA ILE A 13 -2.23 -1.86 -34.18
C ILE A 13 -3.40 -1.75 -33.19
N LEU A 14 -4.58 -2.28 -33.55
CA LEU A 14 -5.75 -2.27 -32.67
C LEU A 14 -5.55 -3.16 -31.43
N ASN A 15 -4.84 -4.29 -31.57
CA ASN A 15 -4.45 -5.14 -30.43
C ASN A 15 -3.33 -4.53 -29.56
N LEU A 16 -2.41 -3.76 -30.14
CA LEU A 16 -1.41 -3.03 -29.36
C LEU A 16 -2.03 -1.88 -28.54
N CYS A 17 -3.11 -1.28 -29.04
CA CYS A 17 -3.77 -0.13 -28.40
C CYS A 17 -4.59 -0.53 -27.16
N THR A 18 -5.11 -1.76 -27.08
CA THR A 18 -5.89 -2.23 -25.92
C THR A 18 -5.03 -2.55 -24.70
N LEU A 19 -3.77 -2.95 -24.90
CA LEU A 19 -2.79 -3.16 -23.82
C LEU A 19 -2.34 -1.86 -23.14
N ALA A 20 -2.52 -0.71 -23.81
CA ALA A 20 -2.10 0.59 -23.28
C ALA A 20 -3.09 1.22 -22.29
N LEU A 21 -4.28 0.62 -22.09
CA LEU A 21 -5.34 1.18 -21.24
C LEU A 21 -5.34 0.66 -19.80
N ALA A 22 -4.54 -0.35 -19.46
CA ALA A 22 -4.44 -0.89 -18.10
C ALA A 22 -3.09 -0.48 -17.49
N GLN A 23 -2.97 0.80 -17.11
CA GLN A 23 -1.78 1.28 -16.42
C GLN A 23 -2.05 1.29 -14.90
N GLU A 24 -1.65 0.21 -14.23
CA GLU A 24 -1.50 0.22 -12.77
C GLU A 24 -0.32 1.15 -12.42
N VAL A 25 -0.62 2.22 -11.69
CA VAL A 25 0.35 3.15 -11.12
C VAL A 25 0.61 2.74 -9.67
N ARG A 26 1.90 2.68 -9.32
CA ARG A 26 2.29 2.45 -7.92
C ARG A 26 2.03 3.71 -7.11
N ARG A 27 1.28 3.55 -6.02
CA ARG A 27 1.11 4.58 -5.01
C ARG A 27 2.26 4.50 -4.00
N THR A 28 2.43 5.58 -3.24
CA THR A 28 3.41 5.63 -2.16
C THR A 28 2.73 6.12 -0.88
N GLY A 29 3.27 5.68 0.25
CA GLY A 29 2.95 6.25 1.55
C GLY A 29 4.00 7.28 1.96
N THR A 30 3.66 8.16 2.90
CA THR A 30 4.58 9.15 3.46
C THR A 30 4.45 9.16 4.98
N ILE A 31 5.58 9.14 5.68
CA ILE A 31 5.60 9.35 7.13
C ILE A 31 5.31 10.83 7.40
N VAL A 32 4.20 11.12 8.06
CA VAL A 32 3.77 12.51 8.33
C VAL A 32 4.04 12.96 9.75
N ASP A 33 4.19 12.01 10.67
CA ASP A 33 4.52 12.26 12.07
C ASP A 33 5.21 11.02 12.65
N LEU A 34 6.09 11.21 13.63
CA LEU A 34 6.80 10.13 14.31
C LEU A 34 7.44 10.57 15.61
N GLU A 35 7.64 9.62 16.51
CA GLU A 35 8.43 9.79 17.73
C GLU A 35 9.30 8.56 17.98
N GLY A 36 10.49 8.79 18.54
CA GLY A 36 11.40 7.72 18.94
C GLY A 36 12.16 7.06 17.77
N ASN A 37 12.46 5.77 17.91
CA ASN A 37 13.22 5.01 16.93
C ASN A 37 12.29 4.23 15.98
N VAL A 38 12.13 4.80 14.79
CA VAL A 38 11.37 4.21 13.68
C VAL A 38 12.34 3.88 12.55
N LEU A 39 12.28 2.64 12.09
CA LEU A 39 13.19 2.10 11.10
C LEU A 39 12.41 1.65 9.87
N LEU A 40 13.00 1.85 8.69
CA LEU A 40 12.49 1.36 7.42
C LEU A 40 13.53 0.42 6.80
N LYS A 41 13.08 -0.73 6.34
CA LYS A 41 13.84 -1.62 5.48
C LYS A 41 13.26 -1.57 4.07
N ARG A 42 14.09 -1.18 3.10
CA ARG A 42 13.69 -1.14 1.69
C ARG A 42 13.56 -2.54 1.12
N PHE A 43 12.64 -2.74 0.19
CA PHE A 43 12.54 -4.01 -0.53
C PHE A 43 13.86 -4.38 -1.22
N GLY A 44 14.35 -5.60 -0.98
CA GLY A 44 15.62 -6.09 -1.52
C GLY A 44 16.88 -5.62 -0.79
N SER A 45 16.75 -4.82 0.27
CA SER A 45 17.83 -4.45 1.18
C SER A 45 17.72 -5.22 2.50
N GLU A 46 18.86 -5.50 3.14
CA GLU A 46 18.91 -6.03 4.51
C GLU A 46 19.12 -4.93 5.56
N ASP A 47 19.40 -3.70 5.12
CA ASP A 47 19.73 -2.60 6.02
C ASP A 47 18.47 -1.91 6.55
N TRP A 48 18.48 -1.65 7.86
CA TRP A 48 17.48 -0.83 8.52
C TRP A 48 17.98 0.60 8.61
N VAL A 49 17.21 1.54 8.06
CA VAL A 49 17.53 2.97 8.08
C VAL A 49 16.51 3.71 8.93
N SER A 50 16.96 4.68 9.73
CA SER A 50 16.04 5.54 10.48
C SER A 50 15.21 6.38 9.52
N VAL A 51 13.92 6.54 9.82
CA VAL A 51 13.04 7.42 9.03
C VAL A 51 12.88 8.79 9.68
N GLU A 52 12.61 9.77 8.84
CA GLU A 52 12.24 11.14 9.21
C GLU A 52 10.87 11.49 8.64
N ILE A 53 10.24 12.55 9.16
CA ILE A 53 9.01 13.09 8.59
C ILE A 53 9.27 13.47 7.11
N GLY A 54 8.35 13.09 6.23
CA GLY A 54 8.47 13.22 4.78
C GLY A 54 9.09 12.00 4.09
N THR A 55 9.58 11.01 4.84
CA THR A 55 10.11 9.78 4.24
C THR A 55 9.03 9.04 3.46
N THR A 56 9.29 8.79 2.17
CA THR A 56 8.43 8.01 1.30
C THR A 56 8.59 6.51 1.56
N VAL A 57 7.47 5.82 1.72
CA VAL A 57 7.35 4.37 1.90
C VAL A 57 6.75 3.77 0.65
N ASN A 58 7.42 2.78 0.09
CA ASN A 58 7.01 2.11 -1.14
C ASN A 58 6.38 0.75 -0.85
N GLU A 59 5.75 0.18 -1.87
CA GLU A 59 5.38 -1.23 -1.89
C GLU A 59 6.57 -2.13 -1.49
N LYS A 60 6.29 -3.12 -0.64
CA LYS A 60 7.18 -4.11 -0.03
C LYS A 60 8.19 -3.57 0.98
N ASP A 61 8.16 -2.29 1.30
CA ASP A 61 8.96 -1.78 2.40
C ASP A 61 8.41 -2.26 3.75
N VAL A 62 9.31 -2.38 4.73
CA VAL A 62 8.98 -2.82 6.09
C VAL A 62 9.27 -1.68 7.06
N ILE A 63 8.26 -1.28 7.82
CA ILE A 63 8.38 -0.30 8.91
C ILE A 63 8.46 -1.06 10.22
N LYS A 64 9.40 -0.65 11.07
CA LYS A 64 9.57 -1.17 12.43
C LYS A 64 9.64 -0.02 13.43
N THR A 65 8.83 -0.09 14.45
CA THR A 65 8.86 0.82 15.60
C THR A 65 9.45 0.07 16.80
N ARG A 66 10.39 0.70 17.50
CA ARG A 66 10.92 0.16 18.77
C ARG A 66 10.02 0.55 19.94
N SER A 67 10.42 0.18 21.15
CA SER A 67 9.75 0.59 22.38
C SER A 67 9.74 2.12 22.50
N ASN A 68 8.67 2.68 23.07
CA ASN A 68 8.45 4.12 23.21
C ASN A 68 8.58 4.89 21.88
N SER A 69 8.21 4.25 20.76
CA SER A 69 8.32 4.82 19.43
C SER A 69 7.04 4.59 18.64
N TRP A 70 6.66 5.53 17.79
CA TRP A 70 5.48 5.39 16.93
C TRP A 70 5.67 6.20 15.64
N ALA A 71 4.90 5.89 14.61
CA ALA A 71 4.88 6.65 13.36
C ALA A 71 3.49 6.70 12.75
N VAL A 72 3.15 7.78 12.07
CA VAL A 72 1.95 7.91 11.25
C VAL A 72 2.33 7.88 9.78
N LEU A 73 1.87 6.82 9.10
CA LEU A 73 1.98 6.63 7.67
C LEU A 73 0.68 7.10 7.00
N ASN A 74 0.77 8.06 6.10
CA ASN A 74 -0.33 8.43 5.22
C ASN A 74 -0.16 7.80 3.85
N ILE A 75 -1.20 7.15 3.35
CA ILE A 75 -1.30 6.64 1.98
C ILE A 75 -2.28 7.54 1.23
N ALA A 76 -1.84 8.13 0.13
CA ALA A 76 -2.71 8.97 -0.70
C ALA A 76 -3.82 8.12 -1.35
N ASP A 77 -5.05 8.58 -1.20
CA ASP A 77 -6.25 8.06 -1.84
C ASP A 77 -6.93 9.22 -2.62
N ASP A 78 -8.00 8.96 -3.37
CA ASP A 78 -8.55 9.96 -4.30
C ASP A 78 -9.22 11.15 -3.59
N GLU A 79 -9.83 10.93 -2.42
CA GLU A 79 -10.54 11.94 -1.64
C GLU A 79 -9.79 12.39 -0.38
N GLY A 80 -8.54 11.94 -0.19
CA GLY A 80 -7.74 12.28 0.99
C GLY A 80 -6.58 11.32 1.21
N ALA A 81 -6.37 10.93 2.46
CA ALA A 81 -5.36 9.94 2.81
C ALA A 81 -5.88 8.99 3.87
N SER A 82 -5.65 7.69 3.68
CA SER A 82 -5.75 6.70 4.74
C SER A 82 -4.55 6.88 5.68
N SER A 83 -4.81 6.96 6.97
CA SER A 83 -3.80 7.19 8.00
C SER A 83 -3.60 5.92 8.80
N ILE A 84 -2.36 5.49 8.95
CA ILE A 84 -1.96 4.28 9.67
C ILE A 84 -0.97 4.71 10.74
N GLU A 85 -1.43 4.76 11.98
CA GLU A 85 -0.57 4.97 13.13
C GLU A 85 -0.02 3.62 13.59
N ILE A 86 1.30 3.46 13.48
CA ILE A 86 2.06 2.29 13.85
C ILE A 86 2.59 2.53 15.25
N LYS A 87 2.05 1.80 16.24
CA LYS A 87 2.41 1.95 17.65
C LYS A 87 3.74 1.29 17.95
N GLU A 88 4.21 1.36 19.19
CA GLU A 88 5.49 0.77 19.59
C GLU A 88 5.54 -0.74 19.36
N ASN A 89 6.77 -1.27 19.30
CA ASN A 89 7.05 -2.70 19.17
C ASN A 89 6.33 -3.37 17.98
N SER A 90 6.13 -2.62 16.90
CA SER A 90 5.35 -3.07 15.75
C SER A 90 6.23 -3.30 14.54
N GLN A 91 5.83 -4.26 13.70
CA GLN A 91 6.43 -4.47 12.38
C GLN A 91 5.33 -4.57 11.33
N LEU A 92 5.24 -3.55 10.48
CA LEU A 92 4.26 -3.44 9.41
C LEU A 92 4.96 -3.55 8.06
N ILE A 93 4.46 -4.41 7.18
CA ILE A 93 4.89 -4.51 5.80
C ILE A 93 3.83 -3.86 4.94
N VAL A 94 4.24 -2.95 4.07
CA VAL A 94 3.36 -2.31 3.09
C VAL A 94 3.35 -3.19 1.84
N TRP A 95 2.51 -4.23 1.82
CA TRP A 95 2.62 -5.29 0.80
C TRP A 95 2.21 -4.84 -0.60
N GLU A 96 1.12 -4.09 -0.71
CA GLU A 96 0.58 -3.62 -1.98
C GLU A 96 0.06 -2.18 -1.86
N LEU A 97 0.51 -1.31 -2.76
CA LEU A 97 0.00 0.05 -2.93
C LEU A 97 -0.14 0.37 -4.42
N VAL A 98 -1.27 -0.01 -5.00
CA VAL A 98 -1.53 0.22 -6.44
C VAL A 98 -2.81 0.98 -6.65
N LYS A 99 -2.85 1.70 -7.78
CA LYS A 99 -4.06 2.33 -8.32
C LYS A 99 -4.08 2.12 -9.82
N ASP A 100 -5.20 1.64 -10.34
CA ASP A 100 -5.46 1.62 -11.76
C ASP A 100 -6.08 2.97 -12.17
N GLU A 101 -5.39 3.73 -13.01
CA GLU A 101 -5.84 5.08 -13.39
C GLU A 101 -7.05 5.07 -14.33
N ALA A 102 -7.28 3.99 -15.08
CA ALA A 102 -8.38 3.90 -16.03
C ALA A 102 -9.72 3.63 -15.33
N SER A 103 -9.70 2.78 -14.31
CA SER A 103 -10.88 2.38 -13.52
C SER A 103 -11.02 3.17 -12.21
N GLY A 104 -9.95 3.81 -11.74
CA GLY A 104 -9.88 4.40 -10.41
C GLY A 104 -9.80 3.36 -9.29
N THR A 105 -9.60 2.08 -9.61
CA THR A 105 -9.53 1.00 -8.61
C THR A 105 -8.25 1.09 -7.80
N GLN A 106 -8.38 1.08 -6.48
CA GLN A 106 -7.28 1.18 -5.54
C GLN A 106 -7.14 -0.10 -4.72
N LYS A 107 -5.91 -0.63 -4.61
CA LYS A 107 -5.61 -1.76 -3.72
C LYS A 107 -4.54 -1.34 -2.73
N THR A 108 -4.87 -1.47 -1.46
CA THR A 108 -3.98 -1.29 -0.31
C THR A 108 -3.96 -2.60 0.46
N PHE A 109 -2.80 -3.23 0.57
CA PHE A 109 -2.63 -4.42 1.38
C PHE A 109 -1.48 -4.24 2.37
N LEU A 110 -1.80 -4.34 3.65
CA LEU A 110 -0.87 -4.19 4.76
C LEU A 110 -0.71 -5.53 5.48
N ASP A 111 0.50 -5.90 5.88
CA ASP A 111 0.77 -7.12 6.64
C ASP A 111 1.42 -6.74 7.98
N LEU A 112 0.65 -6.85 9.06
CA LEU A 112 1.08 -6.59 10.43
C LEU A 112 1.59 -7.91 11.03
N ALA A 113 2.90 -8.02 11.15
CA ALA A 113 3.53 -9.23 11.68
C ALA A 113 3.43 -9.32 13.22
N ILE A 114 3.56 -8.19 13.91
CA ILE A 114 3.53 -8.07 15.37
C ILE A 114 3.23 -6.62 15.75
N GLY A 115 2.64 -6.41 16.93
CA GLY A 115 2.39 -5.10 17.51
C GLY A 115 1.00 -4.57 17.16
N LYS A 116 0.86 -3.25 17.07
CA LYS A 116 -0.44 -2.58 16.99
C LYS A 116 -0.44 -1.46 15.95
N VAL A 117 -1.54 -1.38 15.21
CA VAL A 117 -1.81 -0.28 14.28
C VAL A 117 -3.22 0.27 14.49
N MET A 118 -3.33 1.59 14.53
CA MET A 118 -4.61 2.30 14.45
C MET A 118 -4.77 2.83 13.03
N ILE A 119 -5.82 2.38 12.33
CA ILE A 119 -6.05 2.68 10.93
C ILE A 119 -7.31 3.50 10.78
N LYS A 120 -7.18 4.65 10.13
CA LYS A 120 -8.28 5.42 9.56
C LYS A 120 -8.28 5.19 8.05
N ALA A 121 -9.03 4.18 7.61
CA ALA A 121 -9.16 3.84 6.20
C ALA A 121 -10.20 4.76 5.54
N GLN A 122 -9.85 5.34 4.40
CA GLN A 122 -10.80 6.11 3.60
C GLN A 122 -11.84 5.19 2.94
N LYS A 123 -12.97 5.79 2.55
CA LYS A 123 -14.02 5.09 1.85
C LYS A 123 -13.52 4.65 0.47
N LEU A 124 -13.87 3.44 0.05
CA LEU A 124 -13.54 2.92 -1.27
C LEU A 124 -14.70 3.18 -2.24
N HIS A 125 -14.39 3.73 -3.41
CA HIS A 125 -15.38 4.21 -4.38
C HIS A 125 -15.71 3.20 -5.48
N THR A 126 -14.79 2.30 -5.82
CA THR A 126 -15.03 1.21 -6.77
C THR A 126 -15.33 -0.10 -6.05
N GLU A 127 -16.10 -0.98 -6.68
CA GLU A 127 -16.38 -2.31 -6.13
C GLU A 127 -15.12 -3.17 -6.04
N GLU A 128 -14.23 -3.02 -7.01
CA GLU A 128 -12.96 -3.74 -7.12
C GLU A 128 -11.87 -3.19 -6.20
N SER A 129 -12.05 -2.00 -5.63
CA SER A 129 -11.11 -1.42 -4.66
C SER A 129 -11.08 -2.23 -3.37
N LYS A 130 -9.88 -2.39 -2.82
CA LYS A 130 -9.62 -3.16 -1.59
C LYS A 130 -8.70 -2.43 -0.64
N PHE A 131 -9.04 -2.47 0.64
CA PHE A 131 -8.14 -2.12 1.73
C PHE A 131 -8.14 -3.30 2.69
N GLU A 132 -7.01 -3.98 2.78
CA GLU A 132 -6.86 -5.23 3.51
C GLU A 132 -5.70 -5.14 4.50
N VAL A 133 -5.90 -5.68 5.69
CA VAL A 133 -4.87 -5.84 6.72
C VAL A 133 -4.76 -7.32 7.05
N LYS A 134 -3.61 -7.90 6.76
CA LYS A 134 -3.24 -9.25 7.14
C LYS A 134 -2.53 -9.25 8.48
N THR A 135 -2.82 -10.28 9.25
CA THR A 135 -2.13 -10.68 10.48
C THR A 135 -1.76 -12.16 10.35
N PRO A 136 -0.98 -12.74 11.28
CA PRO A 136 -0.67 -14.17 11.24
C PRO A 136 -1.91 -15.09 11.26
N THR A 137 -3.02 -14.62 11.85
CA THR A 137 -4.23 -15.43 12.08
C THR A 137 -5.40 -15.08 11.19
N SER A 138 -5.42 -13.90 10.58
CA SER A 138 -6.59 -13.41 9.83
C SER A 138 -6.26 -12.34 8.80
N ILE A 139 -7.18 -12.13 7.86
CA ILE A 139 -7.19 -10.97 6.96
C ILE A 139 -8.48 -10.21 7.19
N VAL A 140 -8.37 -8.90 7.40
CA VAL A 140 -9.49 -7.98 7.59
C VAL A 140 -9.58 -7.07 6.38
N GLY A 141 -10.68 -7.16 5.62
CA GLY A 141 -11.02 -6.23 4.56
C GLY A 141 -11.93 -5.12 5.08
N VAL A 142 -11.60 -3.86 4.81
CA VAL A 142 -12.38 -2.70 5.27
C VAL A 142 -12.80 -1.81 4.11
N ARG A 143 -13.98 -1.19 4.22
CA ARG A 143 -14.53 -0.24 3.24
C ARG A 143 -14.88 1.09 3.91
N GLY A 144 -13.88 1.76 4.46
CA GLY A 144 -14.04 3.03 5.19
C GLY A 144 -14.46 2.82 6.63
N THR A 145 -13.52 2.98 7.57
CA THR A 145 -13.77 2.97 9.02
C THR A 145 -12.51 3.40 9.78
N ILE A 146 -12.65 3.64 11.08
CA ILE A 146 -11.52 3.73 12.01
C ILE A 146 -11.51 2.46 12.85
N PHE A 147 -10.37 1.77 12.90
CA PHE A 147 -10.23 0.51 13.62
C PHE A 147 -8.80 0.29 14.07
N GLU A 148 -8.64 -0.52 15.11
CA GLU A 148 -7.34 -0.94 15.62
C GLU A 148 -7.14 -2.44 15.32
N VAL A 149 -5.91 -2.81 14.97
CA VAL A 149 -5.48 -4.20 14.84
C VAL A 149 -4.27 -4.39 15.72
N GLU A 150 -4.32 -5.42 16.56
CA GLU A 150 -3.24 -5.78 17.48
C GLU A 150 -2.89 -7.27 17.32
N VAL A 151 -1.60 -7.54 17.29
CA VAL A 151 -0.99 -8.87 17.26
C VAL A 151 -0.01 -8.93 18.41
N GLU A 152 -0.36 -9.70 19.44
CA GLU A 152 0.50 -9.94 20.59
C GLU A 152 1.31 -11.23 20.40
N SER A 153 2.52 -11.28 20.97
CA SER A 153 3.25 -12.53 21.13
C SER A 153 2.68 -13.33 22.30
N LEU A 154 2.70 -14.66 22.19
CA LEU A 154 2.18 -15.57 23.23
C LEU A 154 3.18 -15.82 24.36
N ASP A 155 4.00 -14.82 24.72
CA ASP A 155 5.07 -14.96 25.72
C ASP A 155 4.57 -14.94 27.16
#